data_AF-A0A224XBX1-F1
#
_entry.id   AF-A0A224XBX1-F1
#
_cell.length_a   1.000
_cell.length_b   1.000
_cell.length_c   1.000
_cell.angle_alpha   90.00
_cell.angle_beta   90.00
_cell.angle_gamma   90.00
#
_symmetry.space_group_name_H-M   'P 1'
#
loop_
_entity.id
_entity.type
_entity.pdbx_description
1 polymer ?
#
loop_
_entity_poly.entity_id
_entity_poly.type
_entity_poly.pdbx_seq_one_letter_code
_entity_poly.pdbx_strand_id
1 'polypeptide(L)'
;LLKDVPGLISKNIEKSLVEAFKPIGISDWNSLFWIAHPGGPAILDQVEAKLALKEEKLRSTRQVLSDYGNMSSACVLFILDEMRKKSVEEGKATTGEGLEWGVLFGFGPGLTVETVVLHSLPTTQQAAA
;
A
#
# COMPACT_ATOMS: atom_id res chain seq x y z
N LEU A 1 18.11 16.29 9.65
CA LEU A 1 17.04 15.60 8.88
C LEU A 1 17.30 15.83 7.39
N LEU A 2 17.41 14.75 6.60
CA LEU A 2 17.53 14.84 5.13
C LEU A 2 16.40 15.72 4.60
N LYS A 3 16.75 16.77 3.84
CA LYS A 3 15.79 17.82 3.45
C LYS A 3 14.70 17.36 2.47
N ASP A 4 14.78 16.13 1.94
CA ASP A 4 13.85 15.63 0.92
C ASP A 4 13.63 14.10 1.00
N VAL A 5 13.04 13.63 2.10
CA VAL A 5 12.64 12.21 2.24
C VAL A 5 11.59 11.79 1.17
N PRO A 6 10.52 12.57 0.90
CA PRO A 6 9.55 12.21 -0.12
C PRO A 6 10.15 12.06 -1.52
N GLY A 7 11.05 12.96 -1.93
CA GLY A 7 11.72 12.87 -3.22
C GLY A 7 12.67 11.68 -3.34
N LEU A 8 13.34 11.29 -2.25
CA LEU A 8 14.17 10.07 -2.23
C LEU A 8 13.33 8.79 -2.36
N ILE A 9 12.16 8.72 -1.71
CA ILE A 9 11.24 7.60 -1.85
C ILE A 9 10.74 7.52 -3.30
N SER A 10 10.23 8.62 -3.83
CA SER A 10 9.73 8.73 -5.22
C SER A 10 10.74 8.24 -6.25
N LYS A 11 12.02 8.61 -6.11
CA LYS A 11 13.07 8.19 -7.05
C LYS A 11 13.35 6.69 -7.06
N ASN A 12 13.07 5.97 -5.97
CA ASN A 12 13.51 4.57 -5.80
C ASN A 12 12.36 3.56 -5.74
N ILE A 13 11.13 3.99 -5.43
CA ILE A 13 9.97 3.11 -5.18
C ILE A 13 9.67 2.15 -6.34
N GLU A 14 9.79 2.65 -7.58
CA GLU A 14 9.52 1.86 -8.78
C GLU A 14 10.53 0.73 -8.97
N LYS A 15 11.80 0.96 -8.64
CA LYS A 15 12.84 -0.08 -8.67
C LYS A 15 12.52 -1.19 -7.66
N SER A 16 12.11 -0.82 -6.45
CA SER A 16 11.71 -1.78 -5.41
C SER A 16 10.52 -2.64 -5.84
N LEU A 17 9.53 -2.05 -6.52
CA LEU A 17 8.40 -2.80 -7.10
C LEU A 17 8.86 -3.77 -8.18
N VAL A 18 9.65 -3.29 -9.15
CA VAL A 18 10.13 -4.14 -10.25
C VAL A 18 10.92 -5.32 -9.71
N GLU A 19 11.81 -5.12 -8.74
CA GLU A 19 12.58 -6.20 -8.12
C GLU A 19 11.69 -7.19 -7.37
N ALA A 20 10.69 -6.72 -6.64
CA ALA A 20 9.78 -7.57 -5.86
C ALA A 20 8.78 -8.36 -6.72
N PHE A 21 8.26 -7.76 -7.79
CA PHE A 21 7.17 -8.32 -8.60
C PHE A 21 7.62 -9.01 -9.89
N LYS A 22 8.86 -8.78 -10.35
CA LYS A 22 9.42 -9.49 -11.53
C LYS A 22 9.31 -11.01 -11.45
N PRO A 23 9.57 -11.69 -10.30
CA PRO A 23 9.45 -13.14 -10.20
C PRO A 23 8.02 -13.68 -10.44
N ILE A 24 6.99 -12.84 -10.23
CA ILE A 24 5.57 -13.21 -10.41
C ILE A 24 4.93 -12.52 -11.62
N GLY A 25 5.71 -11.86 -12.47
CA GLY A 25 5.28 -11.33 -13.76
C GLY A 25 4.32 -10.14 -13.70
N ILE A 26 4.23 -9.42 -12.56
CA ILE A 26 3.36 -8.25 -12.42
C ILE A 26 4.13 -6.97 -12.74
N SER A 27 3.55 -6.15 -13.61
CA SER A 27 4.08 -4.83 -13.98
C SER A 27 3.04 -3.71 -13.97
N ASP A 28 1.76 -4.03 -13.77
CA ASP A 28 0.70 -3.04 -13.59
C ASP A 28 0.49 -2.74 -12.11
N TRP A 29 1.02 -1.61 -11.65
CA TRP A 29 0.91 -1.14 -10.27
C TRP A 29 -0.53 -0.86 -9.84
N ASN A 30 -1.43 -0.61 -10.79
CA ASN A 30 -2.86 -0.44 -10.52
C ASN A 30 -3.63 -1.78 -10.43
N SER A 31 -2.99 -2.92 -10.71
CA SER A 31 -3.56 -4.25 -10.42
C SER A 31 -3.35 -4.68 -8.97
N LEU A 32 -2.51 -3.97 -8.21
CA LEU A 32 -2.17 -4.27 -6.82
C LEU A 32 -3.08 -3.56 -5.82
N PHE A 33 -3.31 -4.16 -4.65
CA PHE A 33 -3.75 -3.43 -3.45
C PHE A 33 -2.54 -2.85 -2.70
N TRP A 34 -2.72 -1.74 -1.98
CA TRP A 34 -1.61 -0.92 -1.48
C TRP A 34 -1.69 -0.62 0.02
N ILE A 35 -0.60 -0.90 0.72
CA ILE A 35 -0.38 -0.51 2.11
C ILE A 35 0.93 0.28 2.16
N ALA A 36 0.88 1.61 2.22
CA ALA A 36 2.09 2.42 2.30
C ALA A 36 2.22 3.03 3.69
N HIS A 37 3.39 2.94 4.33
CA HIS A 37 3.63 3.63 5.60
C HIS A 37 3.40 5.14 5.43
N PRO A 38 2.44 5.75 6.15
CA PRO A 38 2.08 7.14 5.98
C PRO A 38 3.00 8.03 6.83
N GLY A 39 4.26 8.17 6.40
CA GLY A 39 5.22 9.06 7.07
C GLY A 39 4.77 10.54 7.06
N GLY A 40 3.90 10.89 6.11
CA GLY A 40 3.19 12.16 5.96
C GLY A 40 2.47 12.21 4.60
N PRO A 41 1.54 13.17 4.38
CA PRO A 41 0.75 13.23 3.14
C PRO A 41 1.62 13.39 1.90
N ALA A 42 2.68 14.20 1.97
CA ALA A 42 3.60 14.42 0.85
C ALA A 42 4.31 13.14 0.36
N ILE A 43 4.50 12.14 1.22
CA ILE A 43 5.07 10.84 0.79
C ILE A 43 4.05 10.10 -0.07
N LEU A 44 2.78 10.07 0.36
CA LEU A 44 1.70 9.40 -0.35
C LEU A 44 1.46 10.04 -1.72
N ASP A 45 1.41 11.38 -1.77
CA ASP A 45 1.20 12.12 -3.02
C ASP A 45 2.34 11.87 -4.02
N GLN A 46 3.58 11.80 -3.54
CA GLN A 46 4.74 11.51 -4.38
C GLN A 46 4.73 10.07 -4.91
N VAL A 47 4.35 9.08 -4.08
CA VAL A 47 4.23 7.68 -4.52
C VAL A 47 3.12 7.53 -5.55
N GLU A 48 1.95 8.12 -5.29
CA GLU A 48 0.80 8.12 -6.20
C GLU A 48 1.14 8.73 -7.56
N ALA A 49 1.72 9.94 -7.55
CA ALA A 49 2.11 10.65 -8.77
C ALA A 49 3.21 9.92 -9.55
N LYS A 50 4.24 9.43 -8.85
CA LYS A 50 5.39 8.76 -9.48
C LYS A 50 5.00 7.46 -10.19
N LEU A 51 4.06 6.71 -9.63
CA LEU A 51 3.63 5.42 -10.13
C LEU A 51 2.33 5.50 -10.95
N ALA A 52 1.78 6.69 -11.11
CA ALA A 52 0.48 6.93 -11.74
C ALA A 52 -0.62 6.02 -11.16
N LEU A 53 -0.65 5.91 -9.82
CA LEU A 53 -1.70 5.16 -9.15
C LEU A 53 -3.02 5.89 -9.29
N LYS A 54 -4.11 5.14 -9.42
CA LYS A 54 -5.45 5.70 -9.28
C LYS A 54 -5.66 6.16 -7.83
N GLU A 55 -6.44 7.22 -7.66
CA GLU A 55 -6.66 7.90 -6.37
C GLU A 55 -7.14 6.92 -5.28
N GLU A 56 -7.95 5.92 -5.64
CA GLU A 56 -8.48 4.94 -4.69
C GLU A 56 -7.40 4.04 -4.08
N LYS A 57 -6.21 3.89 -4.70
CA LYS A 57 -5.19 2.92 -4.26
C LYS A 57 -4.65 3.20 -2.88
N LEU A 58 -4.56 4.48 -2.49
CA LEU A 58 -4.07 4.86 -1.18
C LEU A 58 -5.20 5.19 -0.21
N ARG A 59 -6.47 4.88 -0.51
CA ARG A 59 -7.63 5.28 0.32
C ARG A 59 -7.52 4.79 1.76
N SER A 60 -7.20 3.51 1.97
CA SER A 60 -7.06 2.92 3.31
C SER A 60 -5.85 3.51 4.05
N THR A 61 -4.78 3.82 3.33
CA THR A 61 -3.59 4.48 3.88
C THR A 61 -3.91 5.92 4.34
N ARG A 62 -4.59 6.70 3.49
CA ARG A 62 -5.01 8.07 3.78
C ARG A 62 -6.04 8.12 4.92
N GLN A 63 -6.95 7.15 4.99
CA GLN A 63 -7.91 7.04 6.08
C GLN A 63 -7.21 6.85 7.43
N VAL A 64 -6.29 5.88 7.53
CA VAL A 64 -5.54 5.66 8.78
C VAL A 64 -4.70 6.88 9.16
N LEU A 65 -4.07 7.54 8.20
CA LEU A 65 -3.34 8.80 8.46
C LEU A 65 -4.28 9.90 8.98
N SER A 66 -5.49 10.02 8.42
CA SER A 66 -6.50 10.99 8.86
C SER A 66 -6.98 10.73 10.28
N ASP A 67 -7.28 9.47 10.60
CA ASP A 67 -7.92 9.10 11.86
C ASP A 67 -6.92 8.99 13.02
N TYR A 68 -5.69 8.57 12.74
CA TYR A 68 -4.70 8.21 13.77
C TYR A 68 -3.36 8.94 13.63
N GLY A 69 -3.13 9.67 12.54
CA GLY A 69 -1.82 10.26 12.26
C GLY A 69 -0.74 9.23 11.97
N ASN A 70 0.53 9.67 12.06
CA ASN A 70 1.68 8.79 11.91
C ASN A 70 2.02 8.10 13.25
N MET A 71 1.54 6.87 13.42
CA MET A 71 1.83 5.96 14.54
C MET A 71 3.15 5.16 14.35
N SER A 72 4.07 5.62 13.51
CA SER A 72 5.33 4.93 13.21
C SER A 72 5.10 3.53 12.61
N SER A 73 5.83 2.50 13.08
CA SER A 73 5.78 1.14 12.55
C SER A 73 4.39 0.50 12.59
N ALA A 74 3.54 0.89 13.55
CA ALA A 74 2.19 0.33 13.69
C ALA A 74 1.26 0.71 12.53
N CYS A 75 1.51 1.81 11.80
CA CYS A 75 0.61 2.30 10.76
C CYS A 75 0.26 1.25 9.72
N VAL A 76 1.25 0.50 9.22
CA VAL A 76 1.01 -0.48 8.13
C VAL A 76 0.10 -1.62 8.58
N LEU A 77 0.10 -1.96 9.88
CA LEU A 77 -0.79 -2.95 10.46
C LEU A 77 -2.22 -2.42 10.58
N PHE A 78 -2.38 -1.15 10.96
CA PHE A 78 -3.68 -0.49 11.00
C PHE A 78 -4.29 -0.35 9.59
N ILE A 79 -3.46 -0.05 8.60
CA ILE A 79 -3.90 0.04 7.19
C ILE A 79 -4.33 -1.32 6.66
N LEU A 80 -3.59 -2.38 7.00
CA LEU A 80 -3.97 -3.75 6.64
C LEU A 80 -5.30 -4.16 7.30
N ASP A 81 -5.51 -3.78 8.56
CA ASP A 81 -6.76 -4.04 9.28
C ASP A 81 -7.94 -3.25 8.72
N GLU A 82 -7.75 -1.96 8.42
CA GLU A 82 -8.72 -1.10 7.76
C GLU A 82 -9.12 -1.67 6.39
N MET A 83 -8.13 -2.05 5.57
CA MET A 83 -8.35 -2.59 4.23
C MET A 83 -9.17 -3.89 4.27
N ARG A 84 -8.84 -4.85 5.15
CA ARG A 84 -9.58 -6.12 5.22
C ARG A 84 -11.02 -5.90 5.69
N LYS A 85 -11.26 -4.99 6.65
CA LYS A 85 -12.60 -4.67 7.16
C LYS A 85 -13.45 -4.04 6.07
N LYS A 86 -12.95 -3.00 5.40
CA LYS A 86 -13.62 -2.37 4.27
C LYS A 86 -13.88 -3.34 3.12
N SER A 87 -12.95 -4.24 2.84
CA SER A 87 -13.16 -5.25 1.79
C SER A 87 -14.35 -6.16 2.08
N VAL A 88 -14.56 -6.55 3.33
CA VAL A 88 -15.72 -7.34 3.75
C VAL A 88 -17.01 -6.50 3.76
N GLU A 89 -16.94 -5.27 4.28
CA GLU A 89 -18.09 -4.34 4.33
C GLU A 89 -18.60 -3.96 2.94
N GLU A 90 -17.69 -3.74 1.98
CA GLU A 90 -17.99 -3.40 0.59
C GLU A 90 -18.30 -4.63 -0.29
N GLY A 91 -18.30 -5.84 0.28
CA GLY A 91 -18.57 -7.08 -0.46
C GLY A 91 -17.55 -7.39 -1.56
N LYS A 92 -16.28 -7.02 -1.36
CA LYS A 92 -15.19 -7.31 -2.30
C LYS A 92 -14.86 -8.79 -2.30
N ALA A 93 -14.41 -9.30 -3.45
CA ALA A 93 -14.08 -10.71 -3.63
C ALA A 93 -12.93 -11.21 -2.73
N THR A 94 -11.99 -10.33 -2.37
CA THR A 94 -10.80 -10.69 -1.57
C THR A 94 -10.58 -9.70 -0.43
N THR A 95 -9.80 -10.09 0.58
CA THR A 95 -9.38 -9.22 1.70
C THR A 95 -8.50 -8.04 1.25
N GLY A 96 -8.00 -8.06 0.02
CA GLY A 96 -7.17 -7.02 -0.60
C GLY A 96 -7.96 -6.21 -1.62
N GLU A 97 -9.12 -5.69 -1.23
CA GLU A 97 -9.97 -4.82 -2.07
C GLU A 97 -10.50 -5.50 -3.34
N GLY A 98 -10.58 -6.83 -3.36
CA GLY A 98 -10.99 -7.61 -4.54
C GLY A 98 -9.85 -7.89 -5.52
N LEU A 99 -8.61 -7.53 -5.17
CA LEU A 99 -7.41 -7.78 -5.96
C LEU A 99 -6.61 -8.92 -5.34
N GLU A 100 -5.96 -9.72 -6.18
CA GLU A 100 -5.22 -10.91 -5.74
C GLU A 100 -3.90 -10.54 -5.04
N TRP A 101 -3.11 -9.68 -5.67
CA TRP A 101 -1.77 -9.31 -5.21
C TRP A 101 -1.74 -7.90 -4.64
N GLY A 102 -0.82 -7.66 -3.71
CA GLY A 102 -0.61 -6.35 -3.14
C GLY A 102 0.79 -6.13 -2.62
N VAL A 103 1.05 -4.88 -2.25
CA VAL A 103 2.35 -4.45 -1.74
C VAL A 103 2.18 -3.70 -0.42
N LEU A 104 3.06 -4.01 0.53
CA LEU A 104 3.26 -3.24 1.75
C LEU A 104 4.64 -2.56 1.70
N PHE A 105 4.65 -1.25 1.92
CA PHE A 105 5.85 -0.43 2.02
C PHE A 105 6.06 0.10 3.43
N GLY A 106 7.26 -0.15 3.98
CA GLY A 106 7.79 0.52 5.17
C GLY A 106 8.84 1.56 4.79
N PHE A 107 8.82 2.74 5.40
CA PHE A 107 9.85 3.77 5.22
C PHE A 107 10.46 4.15 6.57
N GLY A 108 11.78 4.01 6.71
CA GLY A 108 12.49 4.27 7.96
C GLY A 108 13.79 5.05 7.80
N PRO A 109 14.43 5.48 8.91
CA PRO A 109 15.72 6.15 8.89
C PRO A 109 16.79 5.34 8.13
N GLY A 110 17.60 6.01 7.31
CA GLY A 110 18.59 5.36 6.45
C GLY A 110 18.89 6.16 5.17
N LEU A 111 17.95 6.44 4.27
CA LEU A 111 16.59 5.94 4.07
C LEU A 111 16.58 4.41 3.86
N THR A 112 15.75 3.70 4.61
CA THR A 112 15.50 2.27 4.40
C THR A 112 14.07 2.08 3.89
N VAL A 113 13.91 1.28 2.83
CA VAL A 113 12.61 0.91 2.27
C VAL A 113 12.44 -0.60 2.44
N GLU A 114 11.37 -0.99 3.13
CA GLU A 114 10.94 -2.38 3.17
C GLU A 114 9.80 -2.60 2.18
N THR A 115 9.90 -3.66 1.38
CA THR A 115 8.90 -4.03 0.37
C THR A 115 8.45 -5.46 0.64
N VAL A 116 7.17 -5.63 0.94
CA VAL A 116 6.57 -6.94 1.19
C VAL A 116 5.51 -7.20 0.13
N VAL A 117 5.65 -8.30 -0.61
CA VAL A 117 4.62 -8.80 -1.53
C VAL A 117 3.61 -9.58 -0.73
N LEU A 118 2.32 -9.29 -0.94
CA LEU A 118 1.20 -9.91 -0.25
C LEU A 118 0.26 -10.57 -1.25
N HIS A 119 -0.35 -11.67 -0.82
CA HIS A 119 -1.44 -12.34 -1.52
C HIS A 119 -2.69 -12.23 -0.65
N SER A 120 -3.79 -11.78 -1.23
CA SER A 120 -5.07 -11.69 -0.53
C SER A 120 -5.77 -13.04 -0.46
N LEU A 121 -6.76 -13.14 0.42
CA LEU A 121 -7.60 -14.33 0.53
C LEU A 121 -9.03 -14.01 0.10
N PRO A 122 -9.78 -14.97 -0.46
CA PRO A 122 -11.21 -14.79 -0.74
C PRO A 122 -11.98 -14.37 0.51
N THR A 123 -12.92 -13.43 0.39
CA THR A 123 -13.84 -13.11 1.48
C THR A 123 -14.96 -14.14 1.55
N THR A 124 -15.44 -14.43 2.76
CA THR A 124 -16.47 -15.46 3.00
C THR A 124 -17.84 -15.16 2.38
N GLN A 125 -18.05 -13.99 1.78
CA GLN A 125 -19.29 -13.68 1.06
C GLN A 125 -19.38 -14.35 -0.32
N GLN A 126 -18.27 -14.75 -0.95
CA GLN A 126 -18.29 -15.47 -2.23
C GLN A 126 -18.50 -16.99 -2.08
N ALA A 127 -18.22 -17.57 -0.91
CA ALA A 127 -18.38 -19.02 -0.70
C ALA A 127 -19.85 -19.47 -0.61
N ALA A 128 -20.80 -18.53 -0.61
CA ALA A 128 -22.24 -18.77 -0.47
C ALA A 128 -23.05 -18.50 -1.75
N ALA A 129 -22.40 -18.29 -2.90
CA ALA A 129 -23.03 -18.09 -4.20
C ALA A 129 -22.82 -19.30 -5.12
#